data_AF-A0A0F7SD34-F1
#
_entry.id   AF-A0A0F7SD34-F1
#
_cell.length_a   1.000
_cell.length_b   1.000
_cell.length_c   1.000
_cell.angle_alpha   90.00
_cell.angle_beta   90.00
_cell.angle_gamma   90.00
#
_symmetry.space_group_name_H-M   'P 1'
#
loop_
_entity.id
_entity.type
_entity.pdbx_description
1 polymer ?
#
loop_
_entity_poly.entity_id
_entity_poly.type
_entity_poly.pdbx_seq_one_letter_code
_entity_poly.pdbx_strand_id
1 'polypeptide(L)'
;MAWTLLAAGLCFLIPGENSKTRLGLVAFFIYLFTTAYSSGAGPVPFLLSAEVFPLAQREQGMSWAVATCLFWAAVLSITFPRMLRAMTPTGAFGFYAGTNVLAFVLIYLFVPETARYTLEELDAVFNVPHGTFIQHQNTKVLPYWFKTQVLRKKHIERPAPLIQLDKNLVGAGEKRTDESMA
;
A
#
# COMPACT_ATOMS: atom_id res chain seq x y z
N MET A 1 -7.68 -7.78 -1.66
CA MET A 1 -8.00 -6.73 -2.66
C MET A 1 -7.79 -7.22 -4.09
N ALA A 2 -6.57 -7.56 -4.54
CA ALA A 2 -6.38 -8.06 -5.91
C ALA A 2 -7.10 -9.40 -6.18
N TRP A 3 -6.95 -10.38 -5.27
CA TRP A 3 -7.58 -11.71 -5.42
C TRP A 3 -9.11 -11.67 -5.42
N THR A 4 -9.72 -10.75 -4.67
CA THR A 4 -11.18 -10.59 -4.60
C THR A 4 -11.76 -10.01 -5.88
N LEU A 5 -11.08 -9.05 -6.51
CA LEU A 5 -11.47 -8.52 -7.82
C LEU A 5 -11.29 -9.55 -8.93
N LEU A 6 -10.20 -10.32 -8.89
CA LEU A 6 -9.96 -11.40 -9.85
C LEU A 6 -11.02 -12.51 -9.71
N ALA A 7 -11.36 -12.91 -8.48
CA ALA A 7 -12.43 -13.87 -8.21
C ALA A 7 -13.81 -13.35 -8.68
N ALA A 8 -14.11 -12.07 -8.46
CA ALA A 8 -15.33 -11.43 -8.98
C ALA A 8 -15.38 -11.46 -10.51
N GLY A 9 -14.26 -11.17 -11.20
CA GLY A 9 -14.15 -11.25 -12.65
C GLY A 9 -14.37 -12.67 -13.19
N LEU A 10 -13.79 -13.68 -12.54
CA LEU A 10 -13.95 -15.09 -12.91
C LEU A 10 -15.38 -15.61 -12.70
N CYS A 11 -16.12 -15.06 -11.73
CA CYS A 11 -17.53 -15.40 -11.51
C CYS A 11 -18.44 -15.02 -12.69
N PHE A 12 -18.02 -14.08 -13.55
CA PHE A 12 -18.76 -13.75 -14.77
C PHE A 12 -18.63 -14.80 -15.89
N LEU A 13 -17.65 -15.71 -15.81
CA LEU A 13 -17.48 -16.81 -16.78
C LEU A 13 -18.43 -18.00 -16.52
N ILE A 14 -19.18 -17.99 -15.42
CA ILE A 14 -20.13 -19.06 -15.11
C ILE A 14 -21.31 -18.99 -16.11
N PRO A 15 -21.57 -20.05 -16.89
CA PRO A 15 -22.69 -20.07 -17.84
C PRO A 15 -24.02 -20.05 -17.08
N GLY A 16 -24.89 -19.10 -17.42
CA GLY A 16 -26.16 -18.86 -16.75
C GLY A 16 -26.43 -17.37 -16.53
N GLU A 17 -26.86 -16.67 -17.59
CA GLU A 17 -27.01 -15.20 -17.63
C GLU A 17 -27.90 -14.61 -16.51
N ASN A 18 -28.78 -15.40 -15.90
CA ASN A 18 -29.73 -14.94 -14.88
C ASN A 18 -29.74 -15.79 -13.58
N SER A 19 -28.67 -16.52 -13.29
CA SER A 19 -28.62 -17.29 -12.05
C SER A 19 -28.39 -16.36 -10.85
N LYS A 20 -29.32 -16.35 -9.88
CA LYS A 20 -29.18 -15.64 -8.58
C LYS A 20 -27.83 -15.94 -7.92
N THR A 21 -27.28 -17.13 -8.17
CA THR A 21 -25.97 -17.58 -7.71
C THR A 21 -24.81 -16.72 -8.23
N ARG A 22 -24.84 -16.31 -9.50
CA ARG A 22 -23.78 -15.47 -10.10
C ARG A 22 -23.79 -14.07 -9.48
N LEU A 23 -24.98 -13.47 -9.37
CA LEU A 23 -25.14 -12.16 -8.75
C LEU A 23 -24.71 -12.18 -7.27
N GLY A 24 -25.09 -13.22 -6.52
CA GLY A 24 -24.71 -13.40 -5.13
C GLY A 24 -23.19 -13.51 -4.93
N LEU A 25 -22.51 -14.32 -5.76
CA LEU A 25 -21.06 -14.47 -5.70
C LEU A 25 -20.31 -13.18 -6.06
N VAL A 26 -20.71 -12.51 -7.15
CA VAL A 26 -20.10 -11.24 -7.55
C VAL A 26 -20.28 -10.19 -6.46
N ALA A 27 -21.50 -10.04 -5.92
CA ALA A 27 -21.76 -9.11 -4.83
C ALA A 27 -20.91 -9.42 -3.60
N PHE A 28 -20.82 -10.69 -3.20
CA PHE A 28 -19.99 -11.12 -2.07
C PHE A 28 -18.53 -10.71 -2.23
N PHE A 29 -17.91 -10.96 -3.38
CA PHE A 29 -16.52 -10.58 -3.64
C PHE A 29 -16.32 -9.06 -3.73
N ILE A 30 -17.29 -8.30 -4.24
CA ILE A 30 -17.25 -6.84 -4.25
C ILE A 30 -17.35 -6.30 -2.82
N TYR A 31 -18.24 -6.83 -1.97
CA TYR A 31 -18.31 -6.41 -0.57
C TYR A 31 -17.02 -6.73 0.20
N LEU A 32 -16.41 -7.89 -0.05
CA LEU A 32 -15.11 -8.25 0.53
C LEU A 32 -13.99 -7.33 0.04
N PHE A 33 -14.05 -6.92 -1.23
CA PHE A 33 -13.15 -5.88 -1.74
C PHE A 33 -13.36 -4.55 -1.00
N THR A 34 -14.60 -4.10 -0.82
CA THR A 34 -14.94 -2.84 -0.14
C THR A 34 -14.49 -2.83 1.32
N THR A 35 -14.62 -3.94 2.06
CA THR A 35 -14.17 -4.01 3.47
C THR A 35 -12.64 -3.93 3.58
N ALA A 36 -11.91 -4.61 2.68
CA ALA A 36 -10.46 -4.52 2.62
C ALA A 36 -9.98 -3.13 2.16
N TYR A 37 -10.67 -2.51 1.21
CA TYR A 37 -10.38 -1.16 0.75
C TYR A 37 -10.58 -0.13 1.89
N SER A 38 -11.71 -0.21 2.58
CA SER A 38 -12.07 0.70 3.68
C SER A 38 -11.07 0.66 4.83
N SER A 39 -10.55 -0.52 5.19
CA SER A 39 -9.59 -0.68 6.30
C SER A 39 -8.15 -0.28 5.94
N GLY A 40 -7.76 -0.36 4.67
CA GLY A 40 -6.38 -0.11 4.24
C GLY A 40 -6.27 1.05 3.27
N ALA A 41 -6.61 0.80 2.00
CA ALA A 41 -6.35 1.76 0.91
C ALA A 41 -7.17 3.05 0.98
N GLY A 42 -8.26 3.09 1.76
CA GLY A 42 -9.05 4.29 2.00
C GLY A 42 -8.31 5.33 2.86
N PRO A 43 -8.02 5.04 4.15
CA PRO A 43 -7.45 6.03 5.06
C PRO A 43 -5.92 6.15 4.98
N VAL A 44 -5.21 5.08 4.66
CA VAL A 44 -3.73 5.04 4.76
C VAL A 44 -3.04 6.07 3.86
N PRO A 45 -3.41 6.26 2.58
CA PRO A 45 -2.74 7.25 1.72
C PRO A 45 -2.93 8.69 2.19
N PHE A 46 -4.09 9.02 2.77
CA PHE A 46 -4.35 10.35 3.32
C PHE A 46 -3.54 10.61 4.59
N LEU A 47 -3.42 9.59 5.46
CA LEU A 47 -2.55 9.67 6.63
C LEU A 47 -1.08 9.82 6.23
N LEU A 48 -0.62 9.00 5.28
CA LEU A 48 0.75 9.08 4.78
C LEU A 48 1.03 10.45 4.15
N SER A 49 0.08 11.01 3.41
CA SER A 49 0.22 12.35 2.84
C SER A 49 0.38 13.41 3.93
N ALA A 50 -0.27 13.25 5.08
CA ALA A 50 -0.04 14.17 6.20
C ALA A 50 1.38 14.00 6.77
N GLU A 51 1.89 12.77 6.89
CA GLU A 51 3.21 12.50 7.48
C GLU A 51 4.38 12.91 6.59
N VAL A 52 4.29 12.68 5.28
CA VAL A 52 5.39 12.89 4.31
C VAL A 52 5.80 14.36 4.15
N PHE A 53 4.86 15.31 4.30
CA PHE A 53 5.16 16.72 4.03
C PHE A 53 5.73 17.45 5.25
N PRO A 54 6.80 18.26 5.07
CA PRO A 54 7.32 19.15 6.11
C PRO A 54 6.25 20.13 6.59
N LEU A 55 6.30 20.48 7.89
CA LEU A 55 5.30 21.36 8.53
C LEU A 55 5.05 22.67 7.76
N ALA A 56 6.09 23.25 7.15
CA ALA A 56 6.01 24.52 6.43
C ALA A 56 5.15 24.45 5.14
N GLN A 57 5.02 23.28 4.52
CA GLN A 57 4.37 23.12 3.21
C GLN A 57 3.29 22.02 3.20
N ARG A 58 2.93 21.50 4.38
CA ARG A 58 1.97 20.41 4.55
C ARG A 58 0.62 20.70 3.90
N GLU A 59 0.09 21.90 4.09
CA GLU A 59 -1.20 22.31 3.49
C GLU A 59 -1.16 22.24 1.95
N GLN A 60 -0.09 22.75 1.34
CA GLN A 60 0.09 22.71 -0.11
C GLN A 60 0.24 21.27 -0.59
N GLY A 61 1.06 20.45 0.08
CA GLY A 61 1.26 19.05 -0.26
C GLY A 61 -0.04 18.24 -0.17
N MET A 62 -0.83 18.45 0.88
CA MET A 62 -2.12 17.78 1.06
C MET A 62 -3.12 18.17 -0.03
N SER A 63 -3.15 19.45 -0.44
CA SER A 63 -4.01 19.89 -1.54
C SER A 63 -3.68 19.19 -2.86
N TRP A 64 -2.39 18.98 -3.17
CA TRP A 64 -1.94 18.26 -4.36
C TRP A 64 -2.29 16.77 -4.31
N ALA A 65 -2.15 16.14 -3.14
CA ALA A 65 -2.53 14.75 -2.95
C ALA A 65 -4.03 14.52 -3.20
N VAL A 66 -4.89 15.38 -2.62
CA VAL A 66 -6.35 15.34 -2.82
C VAL A 66 -6.71 15.65 -4.28
N ALA A 67 -6.11 16.68 -4.88
CA ALA A 67 -6.36 17.03 -6.28
C ALA A 67 -6.02 15.88 -7.23
N THR A 68 -4.88 15.22 -7.03
CA THR A 68 -4.46 14.06 -7.82
C THR A 68 -5.41 12.88 -7.64
N CYS A 69 -5.85 12.61 -6.40
CA CYS A 69 -6.83 11.57 -6.10
C CYS A 69 -8.16 11.81 -6.84
N LEU A 70 -8.71 13.03 -6.73
CA LEU A 70 -9.98 13.39 -7.37
C LEU A 70 -9.87 13.41 -8.90
N PHE A 71 -8.74 13.86 -9.43
CA PHE A 71 -8.46 13.84 -10.86
C PHE A 71 -8.52 12.41 -11.42
N TRP A 72 -7.80 11.46 -10.81
CA TRP A 72 -7.84 10.07 -11.24
C TRP A 72 -9.21 9.41 -11.00
N ALA A 73 -9.92 9.77 -9.94
CA ALA A 73 -11.30 9.31 -9.71
C ALA A 73 -12.25 9.77 -10.82
N ALA A 74 -12.11 11.02 -11.30
CA ALA A 74 -12.88 11.54 -12.42
C ALA A 74 -12.55 10.80 -13.73
N VAL A 75 -11.26 10.61 -14.02
CA VAL A 75 -10.81 9.85 -15.20
C VAL A 75 -11.38 8.43 -15.18
N LEU A 76 -11.32 7.75 -14.03
CA LEU A 76 -11.88 6.42 -13.87
C LEU A 76 -13.40 6.40 -14.10
N SER A 77 -14.14 7.37 -13.56
CA SER A 77 -15.59 7.46 -13.71
C SER A 77 -16.03 7.63 -15.17
N ILE A 78 -15.25 8.36 -15.97
CA ILE A 78 -15.53 8.58 -17.40
C ILE A 78 -15.11 7.37 -18.26
N THR A 79 -13.98 6.74 -17.91
CA THR A 79 -13.40 5.64 -18.70
C THR A 79 -14.05 4.28 -18.42
N PHE A 80 -14.55 4.05 -17.20
CA PHE A 80 -15.12 2.78 -16.78
C PHE A 80 -16.29 2.29 -17.66
N PRO A 81 -17.30 3.11 -18.01
CA PRO A 81 -18.39 2.68 -18.90
C PRO A 81 -17.91 2.28 -20.29
N ARG A 82 -16.86 2.95 -20.81
CA ARG A 82 -16.25 2.63 -22.11
C ARG A 82 -15.49 1.30 -22.03
N MET A 83 -14.80 1.06 -20.92
CA MET A 83 -14.03 -0.17 -20.69
C MET A 83 -14.95 -1.40 -20.56
N LEU A 84 -16.10 -1.27 -19.89
CA LEU A 84 -17.10 -2.34 -19.81
C LEU A 84 -17.61 -2.78 -21.18
N ARG A 85 -17.77 -1.84 -22.13
CA ARG A 85 -18.19 -2.15 -23.51
C ARG A 85 -17.09 -2.78 -24.35
N ALA A 86 -15.85 -2.35 -24.18
CA ALA A 86 -14.73 -2.80 -25.00
C ALA A 86 -14.13 -4.14 -24.55
N MET A 87 -13.97 -4.35 -23.23
CA MET A 87 -13.23 -5.49 -22.67
C MET A 87 -14.10 -6.54 -21.98
N THR A 88 -15.43 -6.34 -21.98
CA THR A 88 -16.42 -7.09 -21.18
C THR A 88 -16.20 -6.95 -19.66
N PRO A 89 -17.20 -7.25 -18.81
CA PRO A 89 -17.07 -7.14 -17.35
C PRO A 89 -15.89 -7.96 -16.79
N THR A 90 -15.68 -9.17 -17.31
CA THR A 90 -14.57 -10.05 -16.90
C THR A 90 -13.21 -9.41 -17.16
N GLY A 91 -13.01 -8.82 -18.34
CA GLY A 91 -11.76 -8.15 -18.70
C GLY A 91 -11.55 -6.85 -17.91
N ALA A 92 -12.61 -6.09 -17.65
CA ALA A 92 -12.55 -4.86 -16.87
C ALA A 92 -12.13 -5.12 -15.40
N PHE A 93 -12.74 -6.11 -14.74
CA PHE A 93 -12.36 -6.49 -13.37
C PHE A 93 -10.95 -7.10 -13.31
N GLY A 94 -10.56 -7.89 -14.32
CA GLY A 94 -9.20 -8.42 -14.44
C GLY A 94 -8.13 -7.33 -14.60
N PHE A 95 -8.40 -6.30 -15.41
CA PHE A 95 -7.51 -5.14 -15.57
C PHE A 95 -7.30 -4.42 -14.24
N TYR A 96 -8.37 -4.11 -13.50
CA TYR A 96 -8.23 -3.48 -12.18
C TYR A 96 -7.56 -4.38 -11.14
N ALA A 97 -7.77 -5.69 -11.21
CA ALA A 97 -7.02 -6.62 -10.37
C ALA A 97 -5.51 -6.53 -10.66
N GLY A 98 -5.11 -6.44 -11.93
CA GLY A 98 -3.73 -6.21 -12.35
C GLY A 98 -3.18 -4.88 -11.83
N THR A 99 -3.94 -3.79 -11.94
CA THR A 99 -3.54 -2.48 -11.40
C THR A 99 -3.40 -2.51 -9.87
N ASN A 100 -4.23 -3.27 -9.16
CA ASN A 100 -4.07 -3.48 -7.71
C ASN A 100 -2.76 -4.22 -7.37
N VAL A 101 -2.36 -5.21 -8.16
CA VAL A 101 -1.07 -5.90 -7.98
C VAL A 101 0.09 -4.93 -8.26
N LEU A 102 0.00 -4.15 -9.34
CA LEU A 102 1.01 -3.15 -9.66
C LEU A 102 1.13 -2.10 -8.54
N ALA A 103 0.01 -1.60 -8.02
CA ALA A 103 -0.03 -0.68 -6.90
C ALA A 103 0.62 -1.29 -5.65
N PHE A 104 0.35 -2.57 -5.35
CA PHE A 104 1.01 -3.28 -4.25
C PHE A 104 2.53 -3.34 -4.44
N VAL A 105 3.02 -3.64 -5.64
CA VAL A 105 4.46 -3.66 -5.94
C VAL A 105 5.07 -2.27 -5.79
N LEU A 106 4.41 -1.23 -6.28
CA LEU A 106 4.89 0.15 -6.15
C LEU A 106 4.94 0.60 -4.69
N ILE A 107 3.89 0.32 -3.91
CA ILE A 107 3.88 0.62 -2.46
C ILE A 107 5.03 -0.10 -1.79
N TYR A 108 5.23 -1.38 -2.07
CA TYR A 108 6.32 -2.16 -1.49
C TYR A 108 7.71 -1.58 -1.79
N LEU A 109 7.93 -1.07 -3.02
CA LEU A 109 9.22 -0.58 -3.48
C LEU A 109 9.50 0.89 -3.16
N PHE A 110 8.47 1.73 -3.06
CA PHE A 110 8.65 3.20 -2.97
C PHE A 110 8.11 3.82 -1.69
N VAL A 111 7.25 3.12 -0.93
CA VAL A 111 6.70 3.67 0.31
C VAL A 111 7.51 3.13 1.49
N PRO A 112 8.36 3.97 2.12
CA PRO A 112 8.99 3.60 3.38
C PRO A 112 7.94 3.51 4.49
N GLU A 113 8.15 2.58 5.43
CA GLU A 113 7.29 2.44 6.59
C GLU A 113 7.45 3.67 7.50
N THR A 114 6.44 4.53 7.59
CA THR A 114 6.43 5.72 8.44
C THR A 114 5.92 5.44 9.86
N ALA A 115 5.35 4.25 10.08
CA ALA A 115 4.77 3.88 11.36
C ALA A 115 5.82 3.85 12.48
N ARG A 116 5.53 4.54 13.59
CA ARG A 116 6.32 4.59 14.84
C ARG A 116 7.53 5.53 14.83
N TYR A 117 7.65 6.42 13.86
CA TYR A 117 8.66 7.47 13.86
C TYR A 117 8.06 8.83 14.21
N THR A 118 8.85 9.66 14.88
CA THR A 118 8.50 11.06 15.11
C THR A 118 8.67 11.88 13.83
N LEU A 119 8.01 13.04 13.72
CA LEU A 119 8.11 13.91 12.54
C LEU A 119 9.55 14.33 12.22
N GLU A 120 10.41 14.45 13.23
CA GLU A 120 11.84 14.81 13.08
C GLU A 120 12.68 13.65 12.54
N GLU A 121 12.34 12.41 12.90
CA GLU A 121 13.00 11.19 12.39
C GLU A 121 12.54 10.85 10.96
N LEU A 122 11.35 11.30 10.57
CA LEU A 122 10.78 11.10 9.25
C LEU A 122 11.62 11.77 8.15
N ASP A 123 12.11 12.99 8.42
CA ASP A 123 12.98 13.73 7.49
C ASP A 123 14.27 12.93 7.20
N ALA A 124 14.81 12.22 8.20
CA ALA A 124 15.97 11.35 8.03
C ALA A 124 15.66 10.09 7.20
N VAL A 125 14.46 9.52 7.34
CA VAL A 125 14.01 8.35 6.55
C VAL A 125 13.84 8.72 5.07
N PHE A 126 13.30 9.91 4.77
CA PHE A 126 13.14 10.39 3.40
C PHE A 126 14.44 10.85 2.74
N ASN A 127 15.49 11.11 3.52
CA ASN A 127 16.81 11.49 3.00
C ASN A 127 17.62 10.28 2.50
N VAL A 128 17.17 9.05 2.76
CA VAL A 128 17.82 7.83 2.27
C VAL A 128 17.56 7.65 0.76
N PRO A 129 18.59 7.46 -0.07
CA PRO A 129 18.39 7.23 -1.50
C PRO A 129 17.49 6.00 -1.79
N HIS A 130 16.52 6.17 -2.69
CA HIS A 130 15.55 5.12 -3.05
C HIS A 130 16.21 3.81 -3.55
N GLY A 131 17.40 3.89 -4.16
CA GLY A 131 18.15 2.69 -4.58
C GLY A 131 18.58 1.81 -3.39
N THR A 132 19.01 2.43 -2.29
CA THR A 132 19.41 1.74 -1.05
C THR A 132 18.18 1.16 -0.33
N PHE A 133 17.06 1.90 -0.36
CA PHE A 133 15.78 1.42 0.17
C PHE A 133 15.29 0.17 -0.57
N ILE A 134 15.25 0.20 -1.89
CA ILE A 134 14.82 -0.92 -2.73
C ILE A 134 15.73 -2.14 -2.52
N GLN A 135 17.04 -1.93 -2.41
CA GLN A 135 17.99 -3.02 -2.16
C GLN A 135 17.72 -3.67 -0.80
N HIS A 136 17.53 -2.88 0.27
CA HIS A 136 17.22 -3.39 1.61
C HIS A 136 15.88 -4.12 1.66
N GLN A 137 14.86 -3.56 1.00
CA GLN A 137 13.53 -4.16 0.94
C GLN A 137 13.57 -5.54 0.27
N ASN A 138 14.21 -5.64 -0.90
CA ASN A 138 14.31 -6.90 -1.64
C ASN A 138 15.25 -7.93 -0.98
N THR A 139 16.38 -7.52 -0.41
CA THR A 139 17.35 -8.49 0.15
C THR A 139 17.12 -8.85 1.61
N LYS A 140 16.49 -7.99 2.41
CA LYS A 140 16.30 -8.23 3.85
C LYS A 140 14.84 -8.44 4.24
N VAL A 141 13.93 -7.61 3.72
CA VAL A 141 12.52 -7.64 4.14
C VAL A 141 11.73 -8.74 3.45
N LEU A 142 11.93 -8.96 2.15
CA LEU A 142 11.28 -10.03 1.38
C LEU A 142 11.54 -11.45 1.94
N PRO A 143 12.80 -11.86 2.19
CA PRO A 143 13.07 -13.18 2.77
C PRO A 143 12.64 -13.30 4.24
N TYR A 144 12.66 -12.21 5.02
CA TYR A 144 12.13 -12.20 6.39
C TYR A 144 10.61 -12.41 6.40
N TRP A 145 9.88 -11.68 5.56
CA TRP A 145 8.43 -11.82 5.40
C TRP A 145 8.07 -13.23 4.95
N PHE A 146 8.79 -13.77 3.95
CA PHE A 146 8.56 -15.13 3.46
C PHE A 146 8.83 -16.19 4.56
N LYS A 147 9.94 -16.08 5.30
CA LYS A 147 10.27 -17.02 6.38
C LYS A 147 9.31 -16.95 7.58
N THR A 148 8.74 -15.78 7.82
CA THR A 148 7.87 -15.56 8.99
C THR A 148 6.40 -15.88 8.66
N GLN A 149 5.91 -15.47 7.50
CA GLN A 149 4.51 -15.64 7.10
C GLN A 149 4.25 -16.97 6.41
N VAL A 150 5.13 -17.42 5.51
CA VAL A 150 4.97 -18.68 4.76
C VAL A 150 5.55 -19.86 5.54
N LEU A 151 6.77 -19.72 6.08
CA LEU A 151 7.42 -20.80 6.85
C LEU A 151 7.08 -20.78 8.35
N ARG A 152 6.24 -19.85 8.82
CA ARG A 152 5.77 -19.73 10.22
C ARG A 152 6.88 -19.79 11.29
N LYS A 153 8.12 -19.43 10.94
CA LYS A 153 9.24 -19.41 11.90
C LYS A 153 9.12 -18.15 12.77
N LYS A 154 8.77 -18.33 14.05
CA LYS A 154 8.48 -17.24 15.01
C LYS A 154 9.70 -16.56 15.63
N HIS A 155 10.90 -17.15 15.52
CA HIS A 155 12.15 -16.64 16.10
C HIS A 155 13.14 -16.17 15.02
N ILE A 156 12.79 -15.11 14.28
CA ILE A 156 13.73 -14.44 13.38
C ILE A 156 13.78 -12.98 13.82
N GLU A 157 14.99 -12.46 14.04
CA GLU A 157 15.20 -11.05 14.39
C GLU A 157 14.66 -10.15 13.28
N ARG A 158 13.96 -9.08 13.68
CA ARG A 158 13.40 -8.12 12.73
C ARG A 158 14.55 -7.43 11.99
N PRO A 159 14.50 -7.30 10.65
CA PRO A 159 15.52 -6.56 9.92
C PRO A 159 15.58 -5.12 10.45
N ALA A 160 16.80 -4.61 10.64
CA ALA A 160 17.05 -3.32 11.26
C ALA A 160 16.26 -2.18 10.58
N PRO A 161 15.68 -1.25 11.36
CA PRO A 161 15.00 -0.08 10.83
C PRO A 161 15.97 0.78 10.00
N LEU A 162 15.48 1.41 8.93
CA LEU A 162 16.28 2.19 7.99
C LEU A 162 17.08 3.32 8.65
N ILE A 163 16.64 3.80 9.81
CA ILE A 163 17.33 4.82 10.63
C ILE A 163 18.70 4.35 11.13
N GLN A 164 18.91 3.03 11.33
CA GLN A 164 20.19 2.49 11.79
C GLN A 164 21.24 2.38 10.67
N LEU A 165 20.89 2.68 9.41
CA LEU A 165 21.87 2.68 8.31
C LEU A 165 22.76 3.93 8.28
N ASP A 166 22.38 5.02 8.96
CA ASP A 166 23.21 6.20 9.13
C ASP A 166 23.86 6.23 10.53
N LYS A 167 25.17 6.00 10.59
CA LYS A 167 25.96 5.99 11.84
C LYS A 167 25.94 7.35 12.56
N ASN A 168 25.54 8.44 11.90
CA ASN A 168 25.48 9.77 12.50
C ASN A 168 24.25 10.01 13.38
N LEU A 169 23.22 9.14 13.31
CA LEU A 169 21.97 9.28 14.08
C LEU A 169 21.89 8.34 15.30
N VAL A 170 22.75 7.31 15.36
CA VAL A 170 22.83 6.37 16.51
C VAL A 170 23.15 7.10 17.82
N GLY A 171 23.90 8.21 17.75
CA GLY A 171 24.27 9.00 18.93
C GLY A 171 23.13 9.77 19.61
N ALA A 172 21.95 9.90 18.99
CA ALA A 172 20.80 10.58 19.59
C ALA A 172 19.91 9.63 20.42
N GLY A 173 19.81 8.36 20.01
CA GLY A 173 19.06 7.33 20.75
C GLY A 173 19.82 6.77 21.95
N GLU A 174 21.14 6.63 21.83
CA GLU A 174 21.98 6.09 22.91
C GLU A 174 22.05 7.07 24.10
N LYS A 175 22.20 8.37 23.85
CA LYS A 175 22.19 9.42 24.90
C LYS A 175 20.93 9.44 25.76
N ARG A 176 19.76 9.12 25.20
CA ARG A 176 18.49 9.11 25.95
C ARG A 176 18.30 7.89 26.83
N THR A 177 18.95 6.78 26.49
CA THR A 177 18.88 5.55 27.29
C THR A 177 19.66 5.71 28.60
N ASP A 178 20.74 6.50 28.55
CA ASP A 178 21.55 6.85 29.72
C ASP A 178 20.90 7.96 30.58
N GLU A 179 20.27 8.97 29.98
CA GLU A 179 19.59 10.05 30.74
C GLU A 179 18.26 9.64 31.38
N SER A 180 17.57 8.61 30.88
CA SER A 180 16.33 8.08 31.49
C SER A 180 16.59 7.05 32.59
N MET A 181 17.83 6.57 32.73
CA MET A 181 18.24 5.61 33.77
C MET A 181 19.12 6.25 34.87
N ALA A 182 19.35 7.56 34.80
CA ALA A 182 20.00 8.38 35.83
C ALA A 182 18.96 9.26 36.56
#